data_AF-A0AAW8Z6E4-F1
#
_entry.id   AF-A0AAW8Z6E4-F1
#
_cell.length_a   1.000
_cell.length_b   1.000
_cell.length_c   1.000
_cell.angle_alpha   90.00
_cell.angle_beta   90.00
_cell.angle_gamma   90.00
#
_symmetry.space_group_name_H-M   'P 1'
#
loop_
_entity.id
_entity.type
_entity.pdbx_description
1 polymer ?
#
loop_
_entity_poly.entity_id
_entity_poly.type
_entity_poly.pdbx_seq_one_letter_code
_entity_poly.pdbx_strand_id
1 'polypeptide(L)' 'LKITEQLETLYFSPKRTKRKGSLGTREMLISDSPYRAIIQIDEEAKRVFILRILHTSRNI' A
#
# COMPACT_ATOMS: atom_id res chain seq x y z
N LEU A 1 -5.67 5.59 -14.63
CA LEU A 1 -6.29 4.60 -13.73
C LEU A 1 -6.45 5.21 -12.35
N LYS A 2 -7.64 5.12 -11.75
CA LYS A 2 -7.89 5.73 -10.44
C LYS A 2 -7.11 4.95 -9.39
N ILE A 3 -6.48 5.62 -8.42
CA ILE A 3 -5.67 5.01 -7.33
C ILE A 3 -6.37 3.77 -6.73
N THR A 4 -7.70 3.85 -6.60
CA THR A 4 -8.59 2.78 -6.15
C THR A 4 -8.40 1.46 -6.90
N GLU A 5 -8.42 1.45 -8.24
CA GLU A 5 -8.30 0.23 -9.05
C GLU A 5 -6.99 -0.52 -8.74
N GLN A 6 -5.91 0.23 -8.54
CA GLN A 6 -4.61 -0.36 -8.23
C GLN A 6 -4.57 -0.90 -6.79
N LEU A 7 -5.22 -0.25 -5.84
CA LEU A 7 -5.32 -0.73 -4.47
C LEU A 7 -6.22 -1.96 -4.34
N GLU A 8 -7.30 -2.04 -5.12
CA GLU A 8 -8.20 -3.20 -5.13
C GLU A 8 -7.49 -4.49 -5.56
N THR A 9 -6.45 -4.41 -6.39
CA THR A 9 -5.65 -5.60 -6.73
C THR A 9 -4.94 -6.24 -5.53
N LEU A 10 -4.79 -5.51 -4.42
CA LEU A 10 -4.23 -6.04 -3.17
C LEU A 10 -5.17 -7.02 -2.49
N TYR A 11 -6.46 -7.02 -2.82
CA TYR A 11 -7.39 -8.06 -2.40
C TYR A 11 -6.91 -9.45 -2.84
N PHE A 12 -6.42 -9.56 -4.07
CA PHE A 12 -5.96 -10.83 -4.65
C PHE A 12 -4.49 -11.13 -4.31
N SER A 13 -3.63 -10.11 -4.33
CA SER A 13 -2.18 -10.29 -4.25
C SER A 13 -1.52 -9.31 -3.27
N PRO A 14 -1.85 -9.35 -1.97
CA PRO A 14 -1.39 -8.36 -0.99
C PRO A 14 0.13 -8.41 -0.75
N LYS A 15 0.75 -9.60 -0.91
CA LYS A 15 2.18 -9.83 -0.69
C LYS A 15 3.10 -9.28 -1.79
N ARG A 16 2.54 -8.79 -2.92
CA ARG A 16 3.29 -8.11 -3.98
C ARG A 16 3.91 -6.77 -3.52
N THR A 17 3.41 -6.24 -2.41
CA THR A 17 3.90 -5.03 -1.74
C THR A 17 5.23 -5.29 -1.05
N LYS A 18 6.07 -4.25 -0.91
CA LYS A 18 7.40 -4.38 -0.29
C LYS A 18 7.33 -4.13 1.20
N ARG A 19 7.97 -4.96 2.03
CA ARG A 19 8.08 -4.68 3.48
C ARG A 19 8.88 -3.40 3.69
N LYS A 20 8.45 -2.57 4.64
CA LYS A 20 9.11 -1.31 4.99
C LYS A 20 9.14 -1.11 6.50
N GLY A 21 10.33 -0.80 7.02
CA GLY A 21 10.55 -0.52 8.43
C GLY A 21 10.39 -1.76 9.33
N SER A 22 10.48 -1.55 10.64
CA SER A 22 10.41 -2.61 11.66
C SER A 22 8.99 -2.90 12.16
N LEU A 23 8.03 -2.00 11.89
CA LEU A 23 6.65 -2.07 12.42
C LEU A 23 5.71 -2.97 11.61
N GLY A 24 6.25 -3.87 10.78
CA GLY A 24 5.44 -4.79 9.96
C GLY A 24 4.67 -4.12 8.81
N THR A 25 4.87 -2.83 8.57
CA THR A 25 4.25 -2.11 7.46
C THR A 25 4.84 -2.50 6.12
N ARG A 26 4.07 -2.28 5.06
CA ARG A 26 4.44 -2.51 3.67
C ARG A 26 4.17 -1.27 2.84
N GLU A 27 4.82 -1.17 1.71
CA GLU A 27 4.61 -0.07 0.77
C GLU A 27 4.38 -0.57 -0.65
N MET A 28 3.63 0.23 -1.39
CA MET A 28 3.43 0.08 -2.82
C MET A 28 3.41 1.45 -3.47
N LEU A 29 4.18 1.61 -4.55
CA LEU A 29 4.04 2.75 -5.45
C LEU A 29 2.76 2.59 -6.25
N ILE A 30 2.01 3.67 -6.39
CA ILE A 30 0.82 3.71 -7.23
C ILE A 30 1.27 4.12 -8.63
N SER A 31 1.21 3.18 -9.58
CA SER A 31 1.64 3.35 -10.98
C SER A 31 1.01 4.59 -11.60
N ASP A 32 1.78 5.26 -12.46
CA ASP A 32 1.38 6.48 -13.15
C ASP A 32 0.93 7.61 -12.22
N SER A 33 1.42 7.63 -10.97
CA SER A 33 1.11 8.68 -10.01
C SER A 33 2.27 8.93 -9.05
N PRO A 34 2.40 10.15 -8.49
CA PRO A 34 3.43 10.49 -7.51
C PRO A 34 3.02 10.06 -6.10
N TYR A 35 2.30 8.94 -5.95
CA TYR A 35 1.81 8.48 -4.66
C TYR A 35 2.37 7.10 -4.27
N ARG A 36 2.57 6.91 -2.97
CA ARG A 36 2.83 5.61 -2.36
C ARG A 36 1.78 5.32 -1.30
N ALA A 37 1.33 4.08 -1.23
CA ALA A 37 0.48 3.60 -0.16
C ALA A 37 1.33 2.94 0.94
N ILE A 38 1.02 3.24 2.20
CA ILE A 38 1.50 2.50 3.36
C ILE A 38 0.41 1.55 3.79
N ILE A 39 0.77 0.28 3.91
CA ILE A 39 -0.15 -0.85 3.95
C ILE A 39 0.20 -1.73 5.15
N GLN A 40 -0.81 -2.30 5.79
CA GLN A 40 -0.65 -3.39 6.74
C GLN A 40 -1.52 -4.56 6.29
N ILE A 41 -0.98 -5.78 6.40
CA ILE A 41 -1.71 -7.01 6.11
C ILE A 41 -1.99 -7.69 7.44
N ASP A 42 -3.25 -7.93 7.70
CA ASP A 42 -3.70 -8.79 8.80
C ASP A 42 -4.10 -10.14 8.20
N GLU A 43 -3.24 -11.14 8.39
CA GLU A 43 -3.45 -12.49 7.86
C GLU A 43 -4.52 -13.25 8.66
N GLU A 44 -4.72 -12.91 9.93
CA GLU A 44 -5.71 -13.57 10.80
C GLU A 44 -7.12 -13.13 10.41
N ALA A 45 -7.33 -11.81 10.28
CA ALA A 45 -8.60 -11.25 9.82
C ALA A 45 -8.77 -11.31 8.29
N LYS A 46 -7.74 -11.75 7.54
CA LYS A 46 -7.67 -11.76 6.07
C LYS A 46 -7.99 -10.40 5.44
N ARG A 47 -7.39 -9.34 5.98
CA ARG A 47 -7.66 -7.95 5.59
C ARG A 47 -6.39 -7.21 5.20
N VAL A 48 -6.55 -6.27 4.26
CA VAL A 48 -5.52 -5.32 3.87
C VAL A 48 -5.96 -3.94 4.34
N PHE A 49 -5.15 -3.32 5.18
CA PHE A 49 -5.38 -1.96 5.65
C PHE A 49 -4.51 -0.99 4.86
N ILE A 50 -5.14 0.00 4.23
CA ILE A 50 -4.44 1.15 3.65
C ILE A 50 -4.35 2.21 4.75
N LEU A 51 -3.19 2.32 5.38
CA LEU A 51 -2.98 3.21 6.52
C LEU A 51 -2.87 4.68 6.08
N ARG A 52 -2.11 4.92 5.01
CA ARG A 52 -1.89 6.26 4.43
C ARG A 52 -1.59 6.19 2.95
N ILE A 53 -1.91 7.27 2.24
CA ILE A 53 -1.45 7.54 0.87
C ILE A 53 -0.63 8.83 0.93
N LEU A 54 0.64 8.76 0.55
CA LEU A 54 1.61 9.84 0.67
C LEU A 54 2.10 10.25 -0.71
N HIS A 55 2.26 11.55 -0.94
CA HIS A 55 2.93 12.05 -2.12
C HIS A 55 4.44 11.78 -2.01
N THR A 56 5.07 11.22 -3.04
CA THR A 56 6.46 10.74 -2.99
C THR A 56 7.49 11.86 -2.85
N SER A 57 7.18 13.06 -3.37
CA SER A 57 8.06 14.23 -3.28
C SER A 57 7.80 15.15 -2.08
N ARG A 58 6.73 14.92 -1.30
CA ARG A 58 6.44 15.75 -0.13
C ARG A 58 7.01 15.04 1.10
N ASN A 59 8.10 15.57 1.64
CA ASN A 59 8.54 15.25 2.99
C ASN A 59 7.60 16.00 3.95
N ILE A 60 6.70 15.25 4.58
CA ILE A 60 5.85 15.72 5.67
C ILE A 60 6.44 15.16 6.95
#